data_AF-A0A7C2CNF8-F1
#
_entry.id   AF-A0A7C2CNF8-F1
#
_cell.length_a   1.000
_cell.length_b   1.000
_cell.length_c   1.000
_cell.angle_alpha   90.00
_cell.angle_beta   90.00
_cell.angle_gamma   90.00
#
_symmetry.space_group_name_H-M   'P 1'
#
loop_
_entity.id
_entity.type
_entity.pdbx_description
1 polymer ?
#
loop_
_entity_poly.entity_id
_entity_poly.type
_entity_poly.pdbx_seq_one_letter_code
_entity_poly.pdbx_strand_id
1 'polypeptide(L)'
;MKFATFLYQPEPAEGFDMNFYRIKPESGTVGKPNPQMYTNIAVFGDNAMAAKHPEWISLSADGPAFRSNKKFNLRWDVLCMTNPEVREYNLKLIEECARQTPGISISSQHFAEHAF
;
A
#
# COMPACT_ATOMS: atom_id res chain seq x y z
N MET A 1 -6.29 -19.15 15.08
CA MET A 1 -5.73 -18.54 13.88
C MET A 1 -4.70 -17.50 14.30
N LYS A 2 -3.43 -17.72 13.99
CA LYS A 2 -2.29 -16.83 14.24
C LYS A 2 -1.75 -16.35 12.90
N PHE A 3 -1.50 -15.04 12.78
CA PHE A 3 -0.86 -14.46 11.60
C PHE A 3 0.39 -13.67 11.98
N ALA A 4 1.38 -13.66 11.09
CA ALA A 4 2.59 -12.86 11.19
C ALA A 4 2.69 -11.89 10.00
N THR A 5 3.27 -10.71 10.22
CA THR A 5 3.39 -9.64 9.22
C THR A 5 4.83 -9.15 9.15
N PHE A 6 5.37 -9.00 7.93
CA PHE A 6 6.78 -8.67 7.70
C PHE A 6 6.92 -7.49 6.74
N LEU A 7 7.87 -6.59 6.99
CA LEU A 7 8.02 -5.35 6.22
C LEU A 7 9.19 -5.39 5.21
N TYR A 8 10.18 -6.27 5.41
CA TYR A 8 11.43 -6.25 4.62
C TYR A 8 12.01 -7.64 4.32
N GLN A 9 11.84 -8.60 5.24
CA GLN A 9 12.32 -9.97 5.05
C GLN A 9 11.12 -10.87 4.81
N PRO A 10 10.99 -11.44 3.60
CA PRO A 10 9.91 -12.35 3.29
C PRO A 10 10.26 -13.77 3.76
N GLU A 11 10.42 -13.96 5.06
CA GLU A 11 10.69 -15.28 5.66
C GLU A 11 9.49 -15.69 6.52
N PRO A 12 8.84 -16.84 6.25
CA PRO A 12 7.73 -17.32 7.07
C PRO A 12 8.17 -17.58 8.52
N ALA A 13 7.38 -17.12 9.49
CA ALA A 13 7.59 -17.48 10.89
C ALA A 13 6.98 -18.84 11.23
N GLU A 14 7.71 -19.63 12.01
CA GLU A 14 7.22 -20.89 12.55
C GLU A 14 6.08 -20.68 13.55
N GLY A 15 5.12 -21.62 13.59
CA GLY A 15 4.00 -21.59 14.53
C GLY A 15 2.86 -20.62 14.17
N PHE A 16 2.88 -20.03 12.97
CA PHE A 16 1.83 -19.18 12.42
C PHE A 16 1.09 -19.86 11.27
N ASP A 17 -0.23 -19.65 11.22
CA ASP A 17 -1.11 -20.22 10.18
C ASP A 17 -1.00 -19.42 8.87
N MET A 18 -0.77 -18.11 8.97
CA MET A 18 -0.69 -17.19 7.83
C MET A 18 0.48 -16.22 8.00
N ASN A 19 1.27 -16.07 6.93
CA ASN A 19 2.38 -15.13 6.90
C ASN A 19 2.12 -14.09 5.82
N PHE A 20 2.13 -12.80 6.19
CA PHE A 20 1.91 -11.68 5.29
C PHE A 20 3.21 -10.92 5.06
N TYR A 21 3.68 -10.88 3.82
CA TYR A 21 4.79 -10.04 3.45
C TYR A 21 4.30 -8.74 2.82
N ARG A 22 4.64 -7.62 3.43
CA ARG A 22 4.34 -6.28 2.90
C ARG A 22 5.31 -5.92 1.80
N ILE A 23 5.03 -6.45 0.60
CA ILE A 23 5.85 -6.23 -0.60
C ILE A 23 5.94 -4.74 -0.96
N LYS A 24 4.88 -3.98 -0.70
CA LYS A 24 4.82 -2.54 -0.92
C LYS A 24 4.28 -1.84 0.33
N PRO A 25 5.14 -1.29 1.20
CA PRO A 25 4.74 -0.35 2.24
C PRO A 25 4.49 1.06 1.65
N GLU A 26 3.97 1.96 2.47
CA GLU A 26 3.58 3.32 2.10
C GLU A 26 4.75 4.21 1.67
N SER A 27 6.00 3.78 1.90
CA SER A 27 7.17 4.42 1.32
C SER A 27 7.23 4.31 -0.22
N GLY A 28 6.49 3.36 -0.81
CA GLY A 28 6.46 3.11 -2.25
C GLY A 28 7.59 2.20 -2.76
N THR A 29 8.40 1.63 -1.88
CA THR A 29 9.38 0.60 -2.26
C THR A 29 8.67 -0.71 -2.59
N VAL A 30 9.05 -1.39 -3.67
CA VAL A 30 8.42 -2.65 -4.09
C VAL A 30 9.45 -3.78 -4.00
N GLY A 31 9.16 -4.80 -3.20
CA GLY A 31 9.96 -6.02 -3.07
C GLY A 31 9.62 -7.08 -4.12
N LYS A 32 10.12 -8.31 -3.90
CA LYS A 32 9.79 -9.48 -4.72
C LYS A 32 8.74 -10.36 -4.05
N PRO A 33 7.75 -10.92 -4.76
CA PRO A 33 6.78 -11.83 -4.18
C PRO A 33 7.44 -13.07 -3.55
N ASN A 34 6.87 -13.58 -2.46
CA ASN A 34 7.24 -14.87 -1.89
C ASN A 34 6.06 -15.85 -2.04
N PRO A 35 6.23 -16.96 -2.80
CA PRO A 35 5.16 -17.95 -3.01
C PRO A 35 4.62 -18.64 -1.75
N GLN A 36 5.33 -18.57 -0.62
CA GLN A 36 4.94 -19.16 0.65
C GLN A 36 4.19 -18.19 1.57
N MET A 37 4.00 -16.93 1.17
CA MET A 37 3.42 -15.87 2.03
C MET A 37 2.35 -15.10 1.28
N TYR A 38 1.28 -14.72 1.97
CA TYR A 38 0.31 -13.76 1.47
C TYR A 38 0.99 -12.42 1.23
N THR A 39 0.58 -11.72 0.18
CA THR A 39 1.18 -10.43 -0.17
C THR A 39 0.33 -9.30 0.39
N ASN A 40 0.94 -8.39 1.15
CA ASN A 40 0.31 -7.14 1.55
C ASN A 40 0.81 -5.96 0.69
N ILE A 41 -0.12 -5.18 0.14
CA ILE A 41 0.16 -4.02 -0.71
C ILE A 41 -0.53 -2.80 -0.12
N ALA A 42 0.24 -1.77 0.25
CA ALA A 42 -0.30 -0.44 0.54
C ALA A 42 -0.75 0.20 -0.77
N VAL A 43 -2.07 0.20 -1.04
CA VAL A 43 -2.61 0.67 -2.33
C VAL A 43 -2.81 2.18 -2.32
N PHE A 44 -3.25 2.71 -1.17
CA PHE A 44 -3.60 4.12 -1.00
C PHE A 44 -2.44 4.98 -0.52
N GLY A 45 -1.43 4.38 0.14
CA GLY A 45 -0.23 5.08 0.56
C GLY A 45 0.93 4.78 -0.38
N ASP A 46 1.53 5.81 -0.99
CA ASP A 46 2.71 5.65 -1.84
C ASP A 46 3.52 6.94 -1.97
N ASN A 47 4.48 7.13 -1.06
CA ASN A 47 5.33 8.32 -1.02
C ASN A 47 6.21 8.46 -2.28
N ALA A 48 6.65 7.34 -2.86
CA ALA A 48 7.53 7.36 -4.03
C ALA A 48 6.75 7.78 -5.29
N MET A 49 5.54 7.25 -5.47
CA MET A 49 4.69 7.66 -6.59
C MET A 49 4.12 9.05 -6.39
N ALA A 50 3.76 9.45 -5.16
CA ALA A 50 3.37 10.83 -4.85
C ALA A 50 4.43 11.87 -5.26
N ALA A 51 5.71 11.56 -5.03
CA ALA A 51 6.81 12.45 -5.41
C ALA A 51 7.01 12.55 -6.93
N LYS A 52 6.70 11.48 -7.69
CA LYS A 52 6.83 11.43 -9.15
C LYS A 52 5.59 11.97 -9.86
N HIS A 53 4.43 11.75 -9.27
CA HIS A 53 3.09 12.04 -9.79
C HIS A 53 2.29 12.79 -8.73
N PRO A 54 2.63 14.06 -8.43
CA PRO A 54 1.89 14.86 -7.44
C PRO A 54 0.41 15.03 -7.81
N GLU A 55 0.05 14.92 -9.08
CA GLU A 55 -1.32 14.93 -9.61
C GLU A 55 -2.14 13.67 -9.25
N TRP A 56 -1.49 12.61 -8.76
CA TRP A 56 -2.17 11.39 -8.32
C TRP A 56 -2.68 11.47 -6.89
N ILE A 57 -2.40 12.54 -6.16
CA ILE A 57 -2.76 12.70 -4.75
C ILE A 57 -4.25 12.98 -4.56
N SER A 58 -4.82 12.40 -3.50
CA SER A 58 -6.19 12.66 -3.08
C SER A 58 -6.35 14.13 -2.67
N LEU A 59 -7.41 14.77 -3.17
CA LEU A 59 -7.76 16.14 -2.85
C LEU A 59 -8.93 16.17 -1.87
N SER A 60 -8.95 17.20 -1.02
CA SER A 60 -10.10 17.54 -0.17
C SER A 60 -10.23 19.07 -0.06
N ALA A 61 -11.22 19.53 0.70
CA ALA A 61 -11.39 20.95 1.05
C ALA A 61 -10.14 21.57 1.72
N ASP A 62 -9.34 20.76 2.43
CA ASP A 62 -8.10 21.19 3.08
C ASP A 62 -6.85 21.07 2.19
N GLY A 63 -7.06 20.79 0.90
CA GLY A 63 -6.02 20.68 -0.11
C GLY A 63 -5.54 19.25 -0.34
N PRO A 64 -4.39 19.08 -1.01
CA PRO A 64 -3.84 17.76 -1.33
C PRO A 64 -3.38 17.01 -0.07
N ALA A 65 -3.67 15.72 -0.02
CA ALA A 65 -3.33 14.80 1.08
C ALA A 65 -1.88 14.32 1.06
N PHE A 66 -0.96 15.27 0.94
CA PHE A 66 0.44 15.03 1.26
C PHE A 66 0.63 14.92 2.76
N ARG A 67 1.56 14.07 3.20
CA ARG A 67 2.02 14.01 4.60
C ARG A 67 2.67 15.31 5.08
N SER A 68 3.09 16.17 4.15
CA SER A 68 3.62 17.52 4.43
C SER A 68 2.52 18.56 4.66
N ASN A 69 1.27 18.28 4.27
CA ASN A 69 0.15 19.17 4.53
C ASN A 69 -0.28 19.04 6.00
N LYS A 70 0.13 20.04 6.80
CA LYS A 70 -0.09 20.08 8.26
C LYS A 70 -1.56 20.22 8.68
N LYS A 71 -2.48 20.42 7.74
CA LYS A 71 -3.92 20.36 8.04
C LYS A 71 -4.41 18.93 8.28
N PHE A 72 -3.67 17.93 7.79
CA PHE A 72 -3.93 16.52 8.10
C PHE A 72 -2.89 15.95 9.07
N ASN A 73 -3.24 14.83 9.70
CA ASN A 73 -2.32 14.00 10.50
C ASN A 73 -1.93 12.72 9.75
N LEU A 74 -1.43 12.87 8.51
CA LEU A 74 -1.08 11.75 7.65
C LEU A 74 0.36 11.30 7.90
N ARG A 75 0.56 9.98 8.00
CA ARG A 75 1.90 9.37 8.09
C ARG A 75 2.53 9.14 6.72
N TRP A 76 1.74 9.15 5.65
CA TRP A 76 2.15 8.94 4.26
C TRP A 76 1.30 9.77 3.31
N ASP A 77 1.78 9.94 2.08
CA ASP A 77 1.04 10.60 1.02
C ASP A 77 -0.08 9.68 0.50
N VAL A 78 -1.31 10.21 0.40
CA VAL A 78 -2.49 9.43 0.07
C VAL A 78 -2.87 9.63 -1.40
N LEU A 79 -2.78 8.55 -2.19
CA LEU A 79 -3.14 8.53 -3.59
C LEU A 79 -4.67 8.51 -3.79
N CYS A 80 -5.13 9.09 -4.89
CA CYS A 80 -6.52 9.18 -5.27
C CYS A 80 -6.98 7.93 -6.04
N MET A 81 -7.72 7.03 -5.40
CA MET A 81 -8.21 5.81 -6.06
C MET A 81 -9.32 6.02 -7.10
N THR A 82 -9.83 7.24 -7.27
CA THR A 82 -10.73 7.56 -8.41
C THR A 82 -9.94 7.87 -9.68
N ASN A 83 -8.64 8.18 -9.58
CA ASN A 83 -7.76 8.36 -10.73
C ASN A 83 -7.53 7.00 -11.44
N PRO A 84 -7.85 6.88 -12.75
CA PRO A 84 -7.70 5.62 -13.48
C PRO A 84 -6.25 5.13 -13.58
N GLU A 85 -5.27 6.02 -13.70
CA GLU A 85 -3.85 5.65 -13.80
C GLU A 85 -3.33 5.06 -12.49
N VAL A 86 -3.75 5.63 -11.36
CA VAL A 86 -3.44 5.12 -10.02
C VAL A 86 -4.03 3.72 -9.82
N ARG A 87 -5.27 3.49 -10.27
CA ARG A 87 -5.91 2.17 -10.20
C ARG A 87 -5.15 1.16 -11.07
N GLU A 88 -4.87 1.52 -12.32
CA GLU A 88 -4.15 0.66 -13.26
C GLU A 88 -2.76 0.26 -12.72
N TYR A 89 -2.03 1.23 -12.15
CA TYR A 89 -0.73 0.99 -11.52
C TYR A 89 -0.80 -0.03 -10.38
N ASN A 90 -1.75 0.13 -9.46
CA ASN A 90 -1.88 -0.78 -8.33
C ASN A 90 -2.44 -2.15 -8.74
N LEU A 91 -3.40 -2.20 -9.68
CA LEU A 91 -3.99 -3.43 -10.18
C LEU A 91 -2.96 -4.31 -10.89
N LYS A 92 -2.03 -3.73 -11.67
CA LYS A 92 -0.93 -4.49 -12.27
C LYS A 92 -0.08 -5.22 -11.23
N LEU A 93 0.30 -4.53 -10.15
CA LEU A 93 1.07 -5.16 -9.07
C LEU A 93 0.27 -6.24 -8.33
N ILE A 94 -1.02 -5.98 -8.07
CA ILE A 94 -1.94 -6.94 -7.44
C ILE A 94 -2.06 -8.20 -8.29
N GLU A 95 -2.29 -8.07 -9.60
CA GLU A 95 -2.42 -9.20 -10.52
C GLU A 95 -1.12 -10.01 -10.62
N GLU A 96 0.02 -9.35 -10.70
CA GLU A 96 1.32 -10.02 -10.74
C GLU A 96 1.59 -10.83 -9.47
N CYS A 97 1.29 -10.26 -8.30
CA CYS A 97 1.47 -10.94 -7.01
C CYS A 97 0.45 -12.06 -6.81
N ALA A 98 -0.80 -11.88 -7.25
CA ALA A 98 -1.87 -12.87 -7.09
C ALA A 98 -1.59 -14.16 -7.89
N ARG A 99 -0.86 -14.06 -9.01
CA ARG A 99 -0.42 -15.23 -9.78
C ARG A 99 0.70 -16.03 -9.10
N GLN A 100 1.41 -15.43 -8.15
CA GLN A 100 2.63 -16.00 -7.57
C GLN A 100 2.51 -16.34 -6.09
N THR A 101 1.47 -15.86 -5.40
CA THR A 101 1.34 -15.95 -3.95
C THR A 101 -0.02 -16.49 -3.52
N PRO A 102 -0.19 -16.99 -2.29
CA PRO A 102 -1.43 -17.61 -1.83
C PRO A 102 -2.63 -16.66 -1.75
N GLY A 103 -2.39 -15.34 -1.78
CA GLY A 103 -3.45 -14.34 -1.81
C GLY A 103 -2.94 -12.93 -1.54
N ILE A 104 -3.84 -11.96 -1.71
CA ILE A 104 -3.56 -10.53 -1.56
C ILE A 104 -4.33 -9.95 -0.38
N SER A 105 -3.64 -9.13 0.40
CA SER A 105 -4.21 -8.21 1.37
C SER A 105 -3.86 -6.79 0.94
N ILE A 106 -4.85 -5.91 0.89
CA ILE A 106 -4.62 -4.48 0.63
C ILE A 106 -4.59 -3.72 1.95
N SER A 107 -3.79 -2.67 2.03
CA SER A 107 -3.68 -1.82 3.22
C SER A 107 -3.71 -0.33 2.90
N SER A 108 -3.77 0.46 3.99
CA SER A 108 -3.70 1.92 4.00
C SER A 108 -4.92 2.62 3.39
N GLN A 109 -6.06 1.92 3.29
CA GLN A 109 -7.31 2.44 2.73
C GLN A 109 -7.77 3.68 3.49
N HIS A 110 -7.51 4.84 2.93
CA HIS A 110 -7.78 6.13 3.54
C HIS A 110 -8.05 7.15 2.45
N PHE A 111 -8.93 8.11 2.74
CA PHE A 111 -9.12 9.28 1.88
C PHE A 111 -8.93 10.52 2.72
N ALA A 112 -8.46 11.58 2.08
CA ALA A 112 -8.15 12.87 2.69
C ALA A 112 -9.27 13.43 3.60
N GLU A 113 -10.53 13.18 3.23
CA GLU A 113 -11.72 13.69 3.91
C GLU A 113 -12.11 12.91 5.17
N HIS A 114 -11.52 11.73 5.38
CA HIS A 114 -11.74 10.93 6.58
C HIS A 114 -10.64 11.25 7.58
N ALA A 115 -10.97 11.88 8.72
CA ALA A 115 -10.00 12.07 9.79
C ALA A 115 -9.52 10.71 10.35
N PHE A 116 -8.27 10.66 10.83
CA PHE A 116 -7.70 9.53 11.56
C PHE A 116 -8.15 9.50 13.03
#